data_AF-A0A3N5UPQ4-F1
#
_entry.id   AF-A0A3N5UPQ4-F1
#
_cell.length_a   1.000
_cell.length_b   1.000
_cell.length_c   1.000
_cell.angle_alpha   90.00
_cell.angle_beta   90.00
_cell.angle_gamma   90.00
#
_symmetry.space_group_name_H-M   'P 1'
#
loop_
_entity.id
_entity.type
_entity.pdbx_description
1 polymer ?
#
loop_
_entity_poly.entity_id
_entity_poly.type
_entity_poly.pdbx_seq_one_letter_code
_entity_poly.pdbx_strand_id
1 'polypeptide(L)'
;MANTKYMIKGNDKIPNYDSEIEIDVDDRYEAYSKTIPDPTPYEDGVITWFNAFGVREKTSRKEASITYNVVLQALPAGTRFFALYGGEPHELKTEAAGKGKVKFTLNIGDPPIGKYP
;
A
#
# COMPACT_ATOMS: atom_id res chain seq x y z
N MET A 1 -22.50 -4.14 4.75
CA MET A 1 -21.64 -4.39 5.94
C MET A 1 -20.91 -3.09 6.22
N ALA A 2 -20.66 -2.76 7.49
CA ALA A 2 -19.99 -1.50 7.82
C ALA A 2 -18.49 -1.64 7.52
N ASN A 3 -17.95 -0.59 6.92
CA ASN A 3 -16.55 -0.48 6.55
C ASN A 3 -15.82 0.32 7.64
N THR A 4 -14.67 -0.15 8.08
CA THR A 4 -13.79 0.51 9.06
C THR A 4 -12.59 1.11 8.33
N LYS A 5 -12.37 2.41 8.58
CA LYS A 5 -11.21 3.14 8.04
C LYS A 5 -10.04 3.06 9.01
N TYR A 6 -8.90 2.60 8.52
CA TYR A 6 -7.63 2.60 9.24
C TYR A 6 -6.69 3.61 8.61
N MET A 7 -6.02 4.41 9.44
CA MET A 7 -4.93 5.28 9.00
C MET A 7 -3.61 4.62 9.42
N ILE A 8 -2.86 4.12 8.44
CA ILE A 8 -1.55 3.49 8.68
C ILE A 8 -0.45 4.44 8.23
N LYS A 9 0.48 4.73 9.14
CA LYS A 9 1.71 5.46 8.82
C LYS A 9 2.69 4.55 8.08
N GLY A 10 3.12 5.01 6.92
CA GLY A 10 4.21 4.49 6.12
C GLY A 10 5.54 5.14 6.48
N ASN A 11 6.53 4.94 5.60
CA ASN A 11 7.88 5.44 5.75
C ASN A 11 7.91 6.97 5.66
N ASP A 12 8.32 7.62 6.74
CA ASP A 12 8.49 9.08 6.83
C ASP A 12 9.78 9.57 6.18
N LYS A 13 10.66 8.65 5.76
CA LYS A 13 11.96 8.98 5.14
C LYS A 13 11.88 9.39 3.67
N ILE A 14 10.70 9.36 3.06
CA ILE A 14 10.55 9.76 1.65
C ILE A 14 10.10 11.22 1.59
N PRO A 15 10.92 12.12 1.01
CA PRO A 15 10.56 13.53 0.86
C PRO A 15 9.28 13.69 0.03
N ASN A 16 8.39 14.58 0.46
CA ASN A 16 7.11 14.90 -0.19
C ASN A 16 6.15 13.70 -0.32
N TYR A 17 6.25 12.74 0.60
CA TYR A 17 5.37 11.59 0.64
C TYR A 17 4.42 11.67 1.83
N ASP A 18 3.12 11.58 1.56
CA ASP A 18 2.12 11.43 2.62
C ASP A 18 2.23 10.01 3.16
N SER A 19 2.76 9.90 4.37
CA SER A 19 2.93 8.60 5.01
C SER A 19 1.59 8.04 5.47
N GLU A 20 0.49 8.78 5.44
CA GLU A 20 -0.81 8.28 5.89
C GLU A 20 -1.57 7.56 4.77
N ILE A 21 -1.70 6.24 4.93
CA ILE A 21 -2.55 5.41 4.08
C ILE A 21 -3.90 5.24 4.74
N GLU A 22 -4.96 5.68 4.06
CA GLU A 22 -6.32 5.29 4.39
C GLU A 22 -6.60 3.90 3.79
N ILE A 23 -6.90 2.94 4.67
CA ILE A 23 -7.28 1.58 4.31
C ILE A 23 -8.73 1.39 4.74
N ASP A 24 -9.57 1.08 3.77
CA ASP A 24 -10.98 0.78 4.00
C ASP A 24 -11.21 -0.74 3.94
N VAL A 25 -11.60 -1.34 5.07
CA VAL A 25 -11.81 -2.80 5.23
C VAL A 25 -13.13 -3.08 5.96
N ASP A 26 -13.72 -4.25 5.72
CA ASP A 26 -14.91 -4.70 6.47
C ASP A 26 -14.60 -4.79 7.99
N ASP A 27 -15.59 -4.46 8.84
CA ASP A 27 -15.41 -4.35 10.30
C ASP A 27 -14.91 -5.61 11.02
N ARG A 28 -14.98 -6.78 10.38
CA ARG A 28 -14.42 -8.04 10.89
C ARG A 28 -12.89 -8.06 10.86
N TYR A 29 -12.30 -7.19 10.05
CA TYR A 29 -10.86 -7.11 9.82
C TYR A 29 -10.26 -5.89 10.49
N GLU A 30 -8.97 -5.98 10.78
CA GLU A 30 -8.15 -4.85 11.16
C GLU A 30 -6.91 -4.78 10.26
N ALA A 31 -6.48 -3.56 9.97
CA ALA A 31 -5.20 -3.32 9.32
C ALA A 31 -4.12 -3.04 10.36
N TYR A 32 -2.90 -3.56 10.15
CA TYR A 32 -1.76 -3.37 11.04
C TYR A 32 -0.48 -3.10 10.24
N SER A 33 0.43 -2.30 10.80
CA SER A 33 1.71 -1.98 10.17
C SER A 33 2.66 -3.18 10.19
N LYS A 34 3.41 -3.37 9.11
CA LYS A 34 4.50 -4.34 8.99
C LYS A 34 5.83 -3.60 8.76
N THR A 35 6.92 -4.33 8.93
CA THR A 35 8.24 -3.84 8.55
C THR A 35 8.29 -3.55 7.06
N ILE A 36 8.69 -2.34 6.71
CA ILE A 36 8.90 -1.92 5.34
C ILE A 36 10.23 -2.54 4.88
N PRO A 37 10.25 -3.29 3.77
CA PRO A 37 11.48 -3.91 3.28
C PRO A 37 12.47 -2.87 2.74
N ASP A 38 13.73 -3.29 2.64
CA ASP A 38 14.76 -2.50 1.99
C ASP A 38 14.44 -2.29 0.50
N PRO A 39 14.86 -1.16 -0.10
CA PRO A 39 14.64 -0.88 -1.52
C PRO A 39 15.13 -2.02 -2.43
N THR A 40 14.35 -2.33 -3.47
CA THR A 40 14.62 -3.46 -4.36
C THR A 40 15.10 -2.95 -5.73
N PRO A 41 16.24 -3.43 -6.25
CA PRO A 41 16.66 -3.12 -7.62
C PRO A 41 15.62 -3.58 -8.64
N TYR A 42 15.29 -2.73 -9.62
CA TYR A 42 14.33 -3.05 -10.68
C TYR A 42 14.72 -2.32 -11.95
N GLU A 43 14.82 -3.04 -13.07
CA GLU A 43 15.27 -2.48 -14.36
C GLU A 43 16.56 -1.66 -14.21
N ASP A 44 16.54 -0.37 -14.57
CA ASP A 44 17.66 0.58 -14.50
C ASP A 44 17.65 1.45 -13.23
N GLY A 45 16.81 1.12 -12.26
CA GLY A 45 16.65 1.88 -11.02
C GLY A 45 16.35 1.03 -9.79
N VAL A 46 15.69 1.65 -8.81
CA VAL A 46 15.37 1.03 -7.52
C VAL A 46 13.94 1.36 -7.14
N ILE A 47 13.18 0.33 -6.78
CA ILE A 47 11.87 0.48 -6.14
C ILE A 47 12.09 0.83 -4.67
N THR A 48 11.61 2.01 -4.29
CA THR A 48 11.61 2.43 -2.88
C THR A 48 10.29 2.05 -2.24
N TRP A 49 10.32 1.13 -1.29
CA TRP A 49 9.15 0.73 -0.52
C TRP A 49 8.84 1.77 0.55
N PHE A 50 7.58 2.17 0.60
CA PHE A 50 7.13 3.27 1.46
C PHE A 50 6.03 2.85 2.41
N ASN A 51 5.40 1.69 2.21
CA ASN A 51 4.47 1.15 3.18
C ASN A 51 4.49 -0.37 3.10
N ALA A 52 4.29 -1.01 4.25
CA ALA A 52 3.93 -2.41 4.35
C ALA A 52 2.88 -2.50 5.45
N PHE A 53 1.73 -3.06 5.12
CA PHE A 53 0.68 -3.35 6.09
C PHE A 53 0.06 -4.70 5.81
N GLY A 54 -0.50 -5.30 6.85
CA GLY A 54 -1.31 -6.50 6.72
C GLY A 54 -2.74 -6.29 7.16
N VAL A 55 -3.59 -7.23 6.74
CA VAL A 55 -4.98 -7.31 7.15
C VAL A 55 -5.22 -8.67 7.75
N ARG A 56 -5.79 -8.71 8.95
CA ARG A 56 -6.18 -9.94 9.62
C ARG A 56 -7.56 -9.84 10.25
N GLU A 57 -8.18 -10.99 10.49
CA GLU A 57 -9.42 -11.05 11.26
C GLU A 57 -9.17 -10.62 12.71
N LYS A 58 -10.06 -9.78 13.26
CA LYS A 58 -9.94 -9.28 14.64
C LYS A 58 -9.94 -10.40 15.68
N THR A 59 -10.76 -11.42 15.47
CA THR A 59 -10.98 -12.52 16.43
C THR A 59 -9.93 -13.61 16.31
N SER A 60 -9.73 -14.15 15.11
CA SER A 60 -8.83 -15.28 14.89
C SER A 60 -7.37 -14.87 14.70
N ARG A 61 -7.12 -13.58 14.42
CA ARG A 61 -5.81 -13.03 14.03
C ARG A 61 -5.20 -13.70 12.79
N LYS A 62 -6.00 -14.45 12.02
CA LYS A 62 -5.55 -15.04 10.75
C LYS A 62 -5.44 -13.98 9.69
N GLU A 63 -4.33 -14.02 8.94
CA GLU A 63 -4.12 -13.18 7.76
C GLU A 63 -5.25 -13.40 6.76
N ALA A 64 -5.73 -12.29 6.18
CA ALA A 64 -6.82 -12.29 5.24
C ALA A 64 -6.41 -11.53 3.98
N SER A 65 -6.51 -12.20 2.83
CA SER A 65 -6.48 -11.54 1.54
C SER A 65 -7.84 -10.92 1.28
N ILE A 66 -7.95 -9.61 1.49
CA ILE A 66 -9.17 -8.87 1.19
C ILE A 66 -8.90 -7.77 0.17
N THR A 67 -9.93 -7.41 -0.56
CA THR A 67 -9.91 -6.25 -1.45
C THR A 67 -10.02 -4.98 -0.61
N TYR A 68 -9.00 -4.12 -0.66
CA TYR A 68 -9.03 -2.81 -0.04
C TYR A 68 -8.66 -1.71 -1.04
N ASN A 69 -9.11 -0.50 -0.74
CA ASN A 69 -8.76 0.70 -1.47
C ASN A 69 -7.69 1.46 -0.71
N VAL A 70 -6.58 1.77 -1.38
CA VAL A 70 -5.54 2.65 -0.85
C VAL A 70 -5.71 3.99 -1.54
N VAL A 71 -5.75 5.07 -0.75
CA VAL A 71 -5.70 6.44 -1.29
C VAL A 71 -4.40 7.09 -0.84
N LEU A 72 -3.54 7.47 -1.78
CA LEU A 72 -2.25 8.12 -1.55
C LEU A 72 -2.24 9.52 -2.15
N GLN A 73 -1.38 10.42 -1.67
CA GLN A 73 -1.05 11.61 -2.45
C GLN A 73 -0.43 11.20 -3.80
N ALA A 74 -0.73 11.98 -4.83
CA ALA A 74 -0.25 11.75 -6.18
C ALA A 74 1.27 11.84 -6.19
N LEU A 75 1.89 10.82 -6.74
CA LEU A 75 3.32 10.85 -7.02
C LEU A 75 3.62 11.85 -8.14
N PRO A 76 4.87 12.31 -8.24
CA PRO A 76 5.34 13.05 -9.41
C PRO A 76 4.93 12.35 -10.71
N ALA A 77 4.65 13.13 -11.75
CA ALA A 77 4.32 12.59 -13.07
C ALA A 77 5.48 11.70 -13.57
N GLY A 78 5.16 10.51 -14.10
CA GLY A 78 6.14 9.52 -14.56
C GLY A 78 6.38 8.36 -13.59
N THR A 79 6.05 8.54 -12.30
CA THR A 79 6.34 7.53 -11.28
C THR A 79 5.36 6.34 -11.35
N ARG A 80 5.91 5.13 -11.34
CA ARG A 80 5.17 3.85 -11.36
C ARG A 80 5.01 3.30 -9.95
N PHE A 81 3.88 2.65 -9.67
CA PHE A 81 3.62 1.98 -8.39
C PHE A 81 3.84 0.48 -8.49
N PHE A 82 4.39 -0.11 -7.44
CA PHE A 82 4.66 -1.53 -7.35
C PHE A 82 4.15 -2.11 -6.03
N ALA A 83 3.74 -3.37 -6.04
CA ALA A 83 3.54 -4.20 -4.87
C ALA A 83 4.52 -5.38 -4.89
N LEU A 84 5.12 -5.71 -3.74
CA LEU A 84 6.02 -6.85 -3.61
C LEU A 84 5.22 -8.12 -3.28
N TYR A 85 5.13 -9.06 -4.22
CA TYR A 85 4.48 -10.36 -4.03
C TYR A 85 5.45 -11.50 -4.27
N GLY A 86 5.55 -12.45 -3.32
CA GLY A 86 6.42 -13.62 -3.49
C GLY A 86 7.91 -13.28 -3.65
N GLY A 87 8.34 -12.08 -3.26
CA GLY A 87 9.69 -11.57 -3.47
C GLY A 87 9.89 -10.84 -4.81
N GLU A 88 8.86 -10.75 -5.65
CA GLU A 88 8.91 -10.09 -6.95
C GLU A 88 8.05 -8.80 -6.96
N PRO A 89 8.54 -7.71 -7.59
CA PRO A 89 7.76 -6.49 -7.74
C PRO A 89 6.76 -6.61 -8.89
N HIS A 90 5.49 -6.30 -8.60
CA HIS A 90 4.40 -6.26 -9.58
C HIS A 90 3.87 -4.84 -9.73
N GLU A 91 3.81 -4.34 -10.96
CA GLU A 91 3.30 -3.00 -11.23
C GLU A 91 1.79 -2.92 -10.98
N LEU A 92 1.38 -1.84 -10.32
CA LEU A 92 -0.01 -1.55 -10.00
C LEU A 92 -0.59 -0.52 -10.95
N LYS A 93 -1.81 -0.79 -11.44
CA LYS A 93 -2.61 0.22 -12.11
C LYS A 93 -3.19 1.17 -11.06
N THR A 94 -2.96 2.46 -11.24
CA THR A 94 -3.52 3.50 -10.39
C THR A 94 -4.57 4.31 -11.13
N GLU A 95 -5.59 4.76 -10.40
CA GLU A 95 -6.65 5.64 -10.87
C GLU A 95 -6.56 6.97 -10.12
N ALA A 96 -6.97 8.07 -10.76
CA ALA A 96 -7.04 9.37 -10.09
C ALA A 96 -8.17 9.39 -9.05
N ALA A 97 -7.85 9.73 -7.80
CA ALA A 97 -8.80 9.81 -6.69
C ALA A 97 -9.27 11.25 -6.37
N GLY A 98 -8.91 12.22 -7.22
CA GLY A 98 -9.18 13.64 -7.01
C GLY A 98 -8.22 14.31 -6.00
N LYS A 99 -8.16 15.65 -6.00
CA LYS A 99 -7.26 16.45 -5.13
C LYS A 99 -5.77 16.04 -5.18
N GLY A 100 -5.30 15.60 -6.34
CA GLY A 100 -3.94 15.09 -6.49
C GLY A 100 -3.71 13.86 -5.61
N LYS A 101 -4.67 12.94 -5.55
CA LYS A 101 -4.52 11.62 -4.91
C LYS A 101 -4.66 10.51 -5.94
N VAL A 102 -4.04 9.37 -5.69
CA VAL A 102 -4.18 8.14 -6.48
C VAL A 102 -4.88 7.07 -5.66
N LYS A 103 -5.69 6.26 -6.34
CA LYS A 103 -6.38 5.10 -5.78
C LYS A 103 -5.95 3.84 -6.52
N PHE A 104 -5.74 2.77 -5.79
CA PHE A 104 -5.61 1.44 -6.38
C PHE A 104 -6.28 0.39 -5.49
N THR A 105 -6.58 -0.75 -6.10
CA THR A 105 -7.24 -1.88 -5.47
C THR A 105 -6.31 -3.07 -5.51
N LEU A 106 -6.08 -3.70 -4.35
CA LEU A 106 -5.28 -4.91 -4.24
C LEU A 106 -6.18 -6.07 -3.82
N ASN A 107 -6.06 -7.21 -4.51
CA ASN A 107 -6.84 -8.43 -4.23
C ASN A 107 -6.00 -9.52 -3.56
N ILE A 108 -4.81 -9.16 -3.09
CA ILE A 108 -3.78 -10.07 -2.58
C ILE A 108 -3.24 -9.40 -1.34
N GLY A 109 -3.26 -10.13 -0.21
CA GLY A 109 -3.05 -9.67 1.16
C GLY A 109 -2.19 -8.42 1.37
N ASP A 110 -1.04 -8.62 1.98
CA ASP A 110 -0.28 -7.68 2.79
C ASP A 110 1.08 -7.29 2.16
N PRO A 111 1.13 -6.96 0.84
CA PRO A 111 2.36 -6.67 0.16
C PRO A 111 2.88 -5.28 0.54
N PRO A 112 4.19 -5.13 0.70
CA PRO A 112 4.83 -3.83 0.64
C PRO A 112 4.48 -3.10 -0.66
N ILE A 113 4.16 -1.81 -0.55
CA ILE A 113 3.92 -0.91 -1.68
C ILE A 113 5.10 0.03 -1.82
N GLY A 114 5.57 0.18 -3.05
CA GLY A 114 6.73 0.97 -3.41
C GLY A 114 6.52 1.79 -4.67
N LYS A 115 7.45 2.70 -4.91
CA LYS A 115 7.48 3.54 -6.10
C LYS A 115 8.77 3.33 -6.90
N TYR A 116 8.66 3.47 -8.21
CA TYR A 116 9.77 3.50 -9.15
C TYR A 116 9.74 4.83 -9.93
N PRO A 117 10.88 5.52 -10.12
CA PRO A 117 10.97 6.80 -10.84
C PRO A 117 10.27 6.81 -12.21
#